data_AF-A0A2N0W3X2-F1
#
_entry.id   AF-A0A2N0W3X2-F1
#
_cell.length_a   1.000
_cell.length_b   1.000
_cell.length_c   1.000
_cell.angle_alpha   90.00
_cell.angle_beta   90.00
_cell.angle_gamma   90.00
#
_symmetry.space_group_name_H-M   'P 1'
#
loop_
_entity.id
_entity.type
_entity.pdbx_description
1 polymer ?
#
loop_
_entity_poly.entity_id
_entity_poly.type
_entity_poly.pdbx_seq_one_letter_code
_entity_poly.pdbx_strand_id
1 'polypeptide(L)'
;MGSFALPNGATVFVGSKLAAAVAVTAVSNTEGAVFTVANDHGLAVDDTVLISSGWGLIDNLVARISSQTTTSVTIDVLNTSDTNFFAAGAGIGSLSKVTEWTEIPQITEVASSGGDQQYVQIQFLSDDRQRNLATYKAAKTQTFTLAHDSTLPIYSVLTAGDRSGDTLPLRMYVPKAKEMRYWSGTPSFDPQPTTTVNAVETVQAAFAVQSRDMTFYKDSTSEPSS
;
A
#
# COMPACT_ATOMS: atom_id res chain seq x y z
N MET A 1 -22.29 -12.24 8.85
CA MET A 1 -22.93 -10.95 8.51
C MET A 1 -21.83 -9.97 8.18
N GLY A 2 -21.71 -9.55 6.91
CA GLY A 2 -20.70 -8.58 6.50
C GLY A 2 -20.97 -7.24 7.19
N SER A 3 -20.04 -6.80 8.03
CA SER A 3 -20.09 -5.46 8.63
C SER A 3 -19.83 -4.45 7.50
N PHE A 4 -20.90 -3.84 6.98
CA PHE A 4 -20.79 -2.69 6.11
C PHE A 4 -20.42 -1.48 6.99
N ALA A 5 -19.13 -1.37 7.32
CA ALA A 5 -18.60 -0.23 8.03
C ALA A 5 -18.62 0.98 7.07
N LEU A 6 -19.59 1.88 7.25
CA LEU A 6 -19.53 3.22 6.68
C LEU A 6 -18.20 3.85 7.13
N PRO A 7 -17.27 4.20 6.23
CA PRO A 7 -15.96 4.73 6.58
C PRO A 7 -16.01 6.18 7.11
N ASN A 8 -17.11 6.58 7.76
CA ASN A 8 -17.25 7.88 8.37
C ASN A 8 -16.22 8.02 9.50
N GLY A 9 -15.36 9.02 9.39
CA GLY A 9 -14.23 9.27 10.31
C GLY A 9 -12.95 8.53 9.93
N ALA A 10 -12.86 7.90 8.76
CA ALA A 10 -11.61 7.34 8.31
C ALA A 10 -10.58 8.44 8.00
N THR A 11 -9.36 8.25 8.48
CA THR A 11 -8.23 9.16 8.23
C THR A 11 -7.21 8.48 7.35
N VAL A 12 -6.70 9.21 6.37
CA VAL A 12 -5.69 8.72 5.41
C VAL A 12 -4.39 9.47 5.66
N PHE A 13 -3.28 8.75 5.66
CA PHE A 13 -1.95 9.31 5.81
C PHE A 13 -1.04 8.81 4.70
N VAL A 14 -0.10 9.67 4.31
CA VAL A 14 0.98 9.37 3.37
C VAL A 14 2.29 9.37 4.12
N GLY A 15 3.15 8.38 3.87
CA GLY A 15 4.49 8.35 4.43
C GLY A 15 5.35 9.42 3.75
N SER A 16 5.51 10.55 4.43
CA SER A 16 6.21 11.72 3.90
C SER A 16 7.72 11.57 3.91
N LYS A 17 8.23 10.68 4.76
CA LYS A 17 9.66 10.41 4.87
C LYS A 17 9.95 8.93 5.05
N LEU A 18 10.84 8.43 4.21
CA LEU A 18 11.41 7.10 4.28
C LEU A 18 12.84 7.16 4.83
N ALA A 19 13.19 6.22 5.71
CA ALA A 19 14.56 5.99 6.12
C ALA A 19 15.39 5.43 4.96
N ALA A 20 16.72 5.43 5.15
CA ALA A 20 17.62 4.75 4.23
C ALA A 20 17.21 3.28 4.05
N ALA A 21 17.20 2.82 2.81
CA ALA A 21 16.81 1.47 2.46
C ALA A 21 17.78 0.45 3.11
N VAL A 22 17.24 -0.46 3.91
CA VAL A 22 17.99 -1.58 4.49
C VAL A 22 18.03 -2.70 3.48
N ALA A 23 19.23 -3.08 3.03
CA ALA A 23 19.40 -4.17 2.08
C ALA A 23 19.00 -5.51 2.72
N VAL A 24 18.19 -6.28 1.99
CA VAL A 24 17.78 -7.64 2.36
C VAL A 24 18.63 -8.62 1.57
N THR A 25 19.29 -9.55 2.26
CA THR A 25 20.18 -10.53 1.62
C THR A 25 19.50 -11.87 1.33
N ALA A 26 18.45 -12.20 2.07
CA ALA A 26 17.63 -13.39 1.86
C ALA A 26 16.22 -13.20 2.41
N VAL A 27 15.26 -13.93 1.85
CA VAL A 27 13.88 -14.00 2.37
C VAL A 27 13.46 -15.46 2.47
N SER A 28 12.85 -15.86 3.59
CA SER A 28 12.36 -17.22 3.79
C SER A 28 11.09 -17.51 2.98
N ASN A 29 10.88 -18.79 2.67
CA ASN A 29 9.67 -19.32 2.03
C ASN A 29 8.76 -19.98 3.07
N THR A 30 8.24 -19.17 3.99
CA THR A 30 7.43 -19.64 5.12
C THR A 30 6.14 -18.84 5.23
N GLU A 31 5.16 -19.38 5.96
CA GLU A 31 4.07 -18.54 6.47
C GLU A 31 4.66 -17.60 7.52
N GLY A 32 4.60 -16.30 7.25
CA GLY A 32 5.44 -15.29 7.91
C GLY A 32 6.82 -15.21 7.26
N ALA A 33 6.98 -14.30 6.32
CA ALA A 33 8.23 -14.10 5.60
C ALA A 33 9.29 -13.50 6.54
N VAL A 34 10.43 -14.17 6.65
CA VAL A 34 11.60 -13.71 7.40
C VAL A 34 12.61 -13.12 6.43
N PHE A 35 12.85 -11.82 6.55
CA PHE A 35 13.82 -11.06 5.79
C PHE A 35 15.14 -11.03 6.56
N THR A 36 16.21 -11.55 5.96
CA THR A 36 17.57 -11.46 6.51
C THR A 36 18.18 -10.12 6.15
N VAL A 37 18.69 -9.41 7.15
CA VAL A 37 19.26 -8.06 7.05
C VAL A 37 20.59 -7.99 7.81
N ALA A 38 21.39 -6.96 7.53
CA ALA A 38 22.64 -6.74 8.25
C ALA A 38 22.41 -6.37 9.73
N ASN A 39 23.42 -6.58 10.59
CA ASN A 39 23.39 -6.07 11.95
C ASN A 39 23.20 -4.54 11.98
N ASP A 40 22.60 -4.04 13.06
CA ASP A 40 22.31 -2.60 13.26
C ASP A 40 21.42 -1.98 12.17
N HIS A 41 20.52 -2.79 11.60
CA HIS A 41 19.55 -2.36 10.60
C HIS A 41 18.56 -1.28 11.07
N GLY A 42 18.48 -0.99 12.38
CA GLY A 42 17.68 0.12 12.93
C GLY A 42 16.17 -0.03 12.81
N LEU A 43 15.69 -1.24 12.46
CA LEU A 43 14.28 -1.59 12.45
C LEU A 43 13.86 -2.06 13.85
N ALA A 44 12.61 -1.78 14.21
CA ALA A 44 11.93 -2.15 15.44
C ALA A 44 10.65 -2.96 15.14
N VAL A 45 10.16 -3.72 16.13
CA VAL A 45 8.80 -4.28 16.08
C VAL A 45 7.79 -3.13 15.96
N ASP A 46 6.70 -3.37 15.23
CA ASP A 46 5.65 -2.39 14.88
C ASP A 46 6.06 -1.28 13.90
N ASP A 47 7.31 -1.23 13.44
CA ASP A 47 7.69 -0.34 12.35
C ASP A 47 6.98 -0.72 11.06
N THR A 48 6.52 0.29 10.32
CA THR A 48 5.97 0.11 8.98
C THR A 48 7.06 0.29 7.94
N VAL A 49 7.20 -0.65 7.03
CA VAL A 49 8.21 -0.67 5.98
C VAL A 49 7.56 -0.77 4.59
N LEU A 50 8.13 -0.03 3.64
CA LEU A 50 7.91 -0.25 2.21
C LEU A 50 8.91 -1.31 1.74
N ILE A 51 8.39 -2.40 1.21
CA ILE A 51 9.15 -3.54 0.71
C ILE A 51 9.42 -3.32 -0.77
N SER A 52 10.70 -3.34 -1.15
CA SER A 52 11.10 -3.59 -2.53
C SER A 52 11.70 -4.98 -2.60
N SER A 53 11.20 -5.82 -3.50
CA SER A 53 11.62 -7.22 -3.60
C SER A 53 11.64 -7.65 -5.06
N GLY A 54 12.54 -8.57 -5.41
CA GLY A 54 12.50 -9.24 -6.72
C GLY A 54 11.24 -10.11 -6.92
N TRP A 55 10.49 -10.43 -5.86
CA TRP A 55 9.20 -11.08 -5.96
C TRP A 55 8.08 -10.07 -6.23
N GLY A 56 7.60 -10.02 -7.46
CA GLY A 56 6.54 -9.07 -7.88
C GLY A 56 5.19 -9.20 -7.16
N LEU A 57 4.99 -10.21 -6.31
CA LEU A 57 3.81 -10.30 -5.44
C LEU A 57 3.93 -9.43 -4.17
N ILE A 58 5.14 -9.24 -3.65
CA ILE A 58 5.40 -8.45 -2.44
C ILE A 58 6.17 -7.16 -2.74
N ASP A 59 6.52 -6.93 -4.00
CA ASP A 59 7.15 -5.69 -4.43
C ASP A 59 6.21 -4.49 -4.26
N ASN A 60 6.79 -3.36 -3.84
CA ASN A 60 6.09 -2.14 -3.44
C ASN A 60 5.02 -2.36 -2.35
N LEU A 61 5.03 -3.47 -1.63
CA LEU A 61 4.06 -3.73 -0.58
C LEU A 61 4.43 -2.98 0.69
N VAL A 62 3.44 -2.45 1.39
CA VAL A 62 3.63 -1.82 2.69
C VAL A 62 3.16 -2.77 3.77
N ALA A 63 4.04 -3.10 4.71
CA ALA A 63 3.73 -4.02 5.79
C ALA A 63 4.38 -3.57 7.10
N ARG A 64 3.80 -4.02 8.20
CA ARG A 64 4.32 -3.84 9.55
C ARG A 64 5.16 -5.03 9.98
N ILE A 65 6.27 -4.74 10.65
CA ILE A 65 7.16 -5.74 11.25
C ILE A 65 6.48 -6.37 12.46
N SER A 66 6.38 -7.70 12.45
CA SER A 66 5.80 -8.47 13.56
C SER A 66 6.83 -8.86 14.61
N SER A 67 8.04 -9.23 14.18
CA SER A 67 9.13 -9.59 15.09
C SER A 67 10.48 -9.28 14.46
N GLN A 68 11.50 -9.16 15.30
CA GLN A 68 12.86 -8.94 14.83
C GLN A 68 13.89 -9.64 15.69
N THR A 69 15.02 -9.92 15.07
CA THR A 69 16.27 -10.33 15.71
C THR A 69 17.36 -9.35 15.30
N THR A 70 18.61 -9.59 15.72
CA THR A 70 19.76 -8.76 15.32
C THR A 70 20.07 -8.81 13.82
N THR A 71 19.64 -9.88 13.13
CA THR A 71 19.99 -10.16 11.72
C THR A 71 18.78 -10.49 10.86
N SER A 72 17.57 -10.40 11.42
CA SER A 72 16.36 -10.76 10.68
C SER A 72 15.15 -9.98 11.15
N VAL A 73 14.20 -9.82 10.25
CA VAL A 73 12.92 -9.16 10.46
C VAL A 73 11.82 -10.06 9.92
N THR A 74 10.75 -10.26 10.68
CA THR A 74 9.63 -11.13 10.28
C THR A 74 8.39 -10.29 10.02
N ILE A 75 7.69 -10.61 8.94
CA ILE A 75 6.43 -10.00 8.56
C ILE A 75 5.37 -11.10 8.42
N ASP A 76 4.53 -11.26 9.45
CA ASP A 76 3.59 -12.40 9.53
C ASP A 76 2.47 -12.34 8.49
N VAL A 77 2.11 -11.13 8.01
CA VAL A 77 1.03 -10.96 7.03
C VAL A 77 1.40 -11.54 5.65
N LEU A 78 2.68 -11.82 5.41
CA LEU A 78 3.16 -12.36 4.15
C LEU A 78 3.26 -13.89 4.23
N ASN A 79 2.58 -14.55 3.30
CA ASN A 79 2.72 -15.99 3.10
C ASN A 79 3.55 -16.25 1.85
N THR A 80 4.83 -16.58 2.03
CA THR A 80 5.78 -16.86 0.94
C THR A 80 6.06 -18.35 0.76
N SER A 81 5.16 -19.21 1.27
CA SER A 81 5.32 -20.67 1.24
C SER A 81 5.27 -21.27 -0.18
N ASP A 82 4.58 -20.64 -1.13
CA ASP A 82 4.49 -21.13 -2.50
C ASP A 82 5.75 -20.79 -3.30
N THR A 83 6.65 -21.76 -3.42
CA THR A 83 7.92 -21.62 -4.13
C THR A 83 7.78 -21.42 -5.64
N ASN A 84 6.59 -21.67 -6.23
CA ASN A 84 6.36 -21.39 -7.65
C ASN A 84 6.27 -19.87 -7.91
N PHE A 85 5.65 -19.14 -6.98
CA PHE A 85 5.56 -17.68 -7.05
C PHE A 85 6.70 -16.98 -6.31
N PHE A 86 7.23 -17.63 -5.27
CA PHE A 86 8.31 -17.13 -4.43
C PHE A 86 9.56 -17.99 -4.61
N ALA A 87 10.20 -17.91 -5.78
CA ALA A 87 11.42 -18.68 -6.04
C ALA A 87 12.51 -18.35 -5.01
N ALA A 88 13.11 -19.38 -4.40
CA ALA A 88 14.11 -19.21 -3.35
C ALA A 88 15.29 -18.34 -3.85
N GLY A 89 15.67 -17.35 -3.04
CA GLY A 89 16.76 -16.41 -3.38
C GLY A 89 16.39 -15.30 -4.36
N ALA A 90 15.21 -15.32 -4.99
CA ALA A 90 14.74 -14.24 -5.86
C ALA A 90 14.02 -13.10 -5.09
N GLY A 91 13.83 -13.25 -3.77
CA GLY A 91 13.16 -12.26 -2.92
C GLY A 91 14.06 -11.13 -2.42
N ILE A 92 15.34 -11.13 -2.81
CA ILE A 92 16.32 -10.09 -2.47
C ILE A 92 15.80 -8.71 -2.88
N GLY A 93 16.11 -7.70 -2.08
CA GLY A 93 15.69 -6.32 -2.32
C GLY A 93 16.05 -5.42 -1.15
N SER A 94 15.11 -4.57 -0.73
CA SER A 94 15.34 -3.64 0.36
C SER A 94 14.07 -3.30 1.13
N LEU A 95 14.24 -2.97 2.42
CA LEU A 95 13.18 -2.47 3.28
C LEU A 95 13.43 -1.00 3.61
N SER A 96 12.47 -0.14 3.31
CA SER A 96 12.53 1.28 3.64
C SER A 96 11.52 1.59 4.74
N LYS A 97 11.99 1.88 5.95
CA LYS A 97 11.12 2.25 7.09
C LYS A 97 10.45 3.59 6.85
N VAL A 98 9.16 3.69 7.15
CA VAL A 98 8.44 4.96 7.18
C VAL A 98 8.71 5.65 8.51
N THR A 99 9.41 6.78 8.47
CA THR A 99 9.77 7.54 9.69
C THR A 99 8.75 8.58 10.06
N GLU A 100 8.01 9.10 9.07
CA GLU A 100 7.05 10.18 9.27
C GLU A 100 5.81 9.94 8.40
N TRP A 101 4.64 10.24 8.99
CA TRP A 101 3.35 10.14 8.34
C TRP A 101 2.68 11.51 8.35
N THR A 102 2.24 11.98 7.19
CA THR A 102 1.48 13.21 7.04
C THR A 102 0.04 12.86 6.69
N GLU A 103 -0.91 13.40 7.46
CA GLU A 103 -2.34 13.19 7.21
C GLU A 103 -2.80 13.95 5.95
N ILE A 104 -3.76 13.36 5.23
CA ILE A 104 -4.55 14.06 4.21
C ILE A 104 -5.84 14.52 4.89
N PRO A 105 -5.93 15.80 5.33
CA PRO A 105 -7.12 16.29 6.00
C PRO A 105 -8.23 16.61 4.99
N GLN A 106 -9.45 16.78 5.51
CA GLN A 106 -10.59 17.35 4.78
C GLN A 106 -10.91 16.67 3.44
N ILE A 107 -10.81 15.34 3.39
CA ILE A 107 -11.21 14.54 2.23
C ILE A 107 -12.73 14.66 2.06
N THR A 108 -13.16 15.21 0.92
CA THR A 108 -14.58 15.36 0.56
C THR A 108 -15.09 14.15 -0.21
N GLU A 109 -14.22 13.52 -1.00
CA GLU A 109 -14.55 12.36 -1.83
C GLU A 109 -13.34 11.42 -2.00
N VAL A 110 -13.64 10.13 -2.07
CA VAL A 110 -12.67 9.09 -2.46
C VAL A 110 -13.24 8.33 -3.65
N ALA A 111 -12.55 8.41 -4.78
CA ALA A 111 -12.89 7.66 -5.99
C ALA A 111 -11.80 6.62 -6.27
N SER A 112 -12.20 5.43 -6.71
CA SER A 112 -11.26 4.40 -7.17
C SER A 112 -11.65 3.98 -8.58
N SER A 113 -10.67 3.87 -9.47
CA SER A 113 -10.87 3.44 -10.85
C SER A 113 -9.89 2.33 -11.24
N GLY A 114 -10.28 1.54 -12.24
CA GLY A 114 -9.50 0.42 -12.73
C GLY A 114 -9.51 -0.81 -11.81
N GLY A 115 -8.52 -1.69 -11.96
CA GLY A 115 -8.51 -3.00 -11.32
C GLY A 115 -9.40 -4.05 -11.99
N ASP A 116 -10.04 -3.69 -13.11
CA ASP A 116 -10.88 -4.60 -13.89
C ASP A 116 -10.07 -5.77 -14.43
N GLN A 117 -10.64 -6.98 -14.30
CA GLN A 117 -10.07 -8.17 -14.91
C GLN A 117 -10.26 -8.09 -16.42
N GLN A 118 -9.16 -8.07 -17.17
CA GLN A 118 -9.20 -8.18 -18.62
C GLN A 118 -9.27 -9.65 -19.03
N TYR A 119 -9.96 -9.90 -20.14
CA TYR A 119 -10.16 -11.22 -20.72
C TYR A 119 -9.78 -11.22 -22.19
N VAL A 120 -9.15 -12.29 -22.64
CA VAL A 120 -9.02 -12.61 -24.07
C VAL A 120 -10.02 -13.71 -24.41
N GLN A 121 -10.75 -13.52 -25.50
CA GLN A 121 -11.64 -14.54 -26.04
C GLN A 121 -10.83 -15.47 -26.92
N ILE A 122 -10.80 -16.75 -26.57
CA ILE A 122 -10.20 -17.79 -27.37
C ILE A 122 -11.28 -18.75 -27.85
N GLN A 123 -11.18 -19.17 -29.12
CA GLN A 123 -12.00 -20.23 -29.68
C GLN A 123 -11.07 -21.25 -30.32
N PHE A 124 -11.17 -22.50 -29.87
CA PHE A 124 -10.45 -23.61 -30.49
C PHE A 124 -11.24 -24.11 -31.69
N LEU A 125 -10.55 -24.63 -32.71
CA LEU A 125 -11.18 -25.14 -33.94
C LEU A 125 -12.17 -26.29 -33.68
N SER A 126 -11.99 -27.01 -32.56
CA SER A 126 -12.87 -28.09 -32.11
C SER A 126 -14.08 -27.61 -31.30
N ASP A 127 -14.11 -26.35 -30.88
CA ASP A 127 -15.17 -25.79 -30.04
C ASP A 127 -16.06 -24.86 -30.88
N ASP A 128 -17.37 -25.04 -30.72
CA ASP A 128 -18.42 -24.23 -31.31
C ASP A 128 -18.72 -22.95 -30.49
N ARG A 129 -17.97 -22.72 -29.41
CA ARG A 129 -18.16 -21.60 -28.47
C ARG A 129 -16.85 -20.93 -28.08
N GLN A 130 -16.89 -19.61 -27.89
CA GLN A 130 -15.78 -18.83 -27.34
C GLN A 130 -15.66 -19.05 -25.83
N ARG A 131 -14.42 -19.08 -25.33
CA ARG A 131 -14.09 -19.12 -23.91
C ARG A 131 -13.32 -17.85 -23.53
N ASN A 132 -13.61 -17.32 -22.34
CA ASN A 132 -12.87 -16.18 -21.79
C ASN A 132 -11.69 -16.69 -20.96
N LEU A 133 -10.48 -16.27 -21.31
CA LEU A 133 -9.27 -16.48 -20.51
C LEU A 133 -8.86 -15.16 -19.86
N ALA A 134 -8.77 -15.15 -18.53
CA ALA A 134 -8.31 -13.99 -17.77
C ALA A 134 -6.83 -13.69 -18.09
N THR A 135 -6.53 -12.45 -18.50
CA THR A 135 -5.18 -12.05 -18.92
C THR A 135 -4.43 -11.35 -17.80
N TYR A 136 -4.80 -10.10 -17.52
CA TYR A 136 -4.20 -9.25 -16.51
C TYR A 136 -5.27 -8.35 -15.90
N LYS A 137 -4.98 -7.78 -14.74
CA LYS A 137 -5.84 -6.78 -14.12
C LYS A 137 -5.36 -5.39 -14.53
N ALA A 138 -6.29 -4.51 -14.85
CA ALA A 138 -5.96 -3.12 -15.16
C ALA A 138 -5.30 -2.44 -13.95
N ALA A 139 -4.45 -1.44 -14.20
CA ALA A 139 -3.89 -0.60 -13.15
C ALA A 139 -5.03 0.02 -12.32
N LYS A 140 -4.80 0.17 -11.01
CA LYS A 140 -5.75 0.81 -10.10
C LYS A 140 -5.26 2.21 -9.81
N THR A 141 -6.17 3.18 -9.86
CA THR A 141 -5.91 4.54 -9.43
C THR A 141 -6.90 4.92 -8.35
N GLN A 142 -6.40 5.50 -7.27
CA GLN A 142 -7.23 6.02 -6.18
C GLN A 142 -7.10 7.53 -6.15
N THR A 143 -8.21 8.24 -6.28
CA THR A 143 -8.26 9.71 -6.29
C THR A 143 -8.91 10.19 -5.01
N PHE A 144 -8.22 11.07 -4.30
CA PHE A 144 -8.73 11.77 -3.13
C PHE A 144 -9.00 13.21 -3.51
N THR A 145 -10.25 13.63 -3.36
CA THR A 145 -10.64 15.03 -3.47
C THR A 145 -10.60 15.63 -2.06
N LEU A 146 -9.85 16.71 -1.90
CA LEU A 146 -9.66 17.40 -0.63
C LEU A 146 -10.03 18.88 -0.77
N ALA A 147 -10.52 19.48 0.32
CA ALA A 147 -10.72 20.92 0.37
C ALA A 147 -9.37 21.65 0.19
N HIS A 148 -9.39 22.74 -0.56
CA HIS A 148 -8.21 23.53 -0.85
C HIS A 148 -7.79 24.33 0.39
N ASP A 149 -6.59 24.04 0.88
CA ASP A 149 -5.87 24.84 1.86
C ASP A 149 -4.36 24.68 1.60
N SER A 150 -3.77 25.72 1.01
CA SER A 150 -2.36 25.75 0.63
C SER A 150 -1.39 25.75 1.80
N THR A 151 -1.86 25.96 3.04
CA THR A 151 -1.01 25.96 4.24
C THR A 151 -0.74 24.57 4.79
N LEU A 152 -1.44 23.55 4.26
CA LEU A 152 -1.31 22.19 4.74
C LEU A 152 0.03 21.55 4.34
N PRO A 153 0.71 20.85 5.27
CA PRO A 153 2.00 20.22 5.01
C PRO A 153 1.92 19.12 3.94
N ILE A 154 0.74 18.57 3.67
CA ILE A 154 0.55 17.51 2.67
C ILE A 154 0.83 18.01 1.24
N TYR A 155 0.64 19.29 0.94
CA TYR A 155 0.86 19.83 -0.41
C TYR A 155 2.32 19.68 -0.83
N SER A 156 3.26 19.95 0.07
CA SER A 156 4.69 19.83 -0.24
C SER A 156 5.09 18.36 -0.44
N VAL A 157 4.51 17.45 0.35
CA VAL A 157 4.73 16.00 0.22
C VAL A 157 4.21 15.49 -1.13
N LEU A 158 2.97 15.86 -1.49
CA LEU A 158 2.34 15.43 -2.74
C LEU A 158 3.02 16.03 -3.97
N THR A 159 3.37 17.31 -3.93
CA THR A 159 4.09 17.98 -5.03
C THR A 159 5.50 17.41 -5.20
N ALA A 160 6.20 17.12 -4.09
CA ALA A 160 7.52 16.50 -4.15
C ALA A 160 7.44 15.07 -4.72
N GLY A 161 6.46 14.28 -4.28
CA GLY A 161 6.24 12.92 -4.78
C GLY A 161 5.82 12.89 -6.25
N ASP A 162 4.96 13.80 -6.70
CA ASP A 162 4.58 13.93 -8.11
C ASP A 162 5.79 14.26 -8.98
N ARG A 163 6.66 15.16 -8.50
CA ARG A 163 7.89 15.55 -9.21
C ARG A 163 8.94 14.45 -9.24
N SER A 164 9.11 13.68 -8.16
CA SER A 164 10.10 12.59 -8.13
C SER A 164 9.59 11.32 -8.80
N GLY A 165 8.27 11.11 -8.86
CA GLY A 165 7.66 9.87 -9.32
C GLY A 165 7.85 8.71 -8.35
N ASP A 166 8.22 8.99 -7.10
CA ASP A 166 8.50 7.95 -6.11
C ASP A 166 7.22 7.25 -5.64
N THR A 167 7.31 5.95 -5.42
CA THR A 167 6.24 5.19 -4.75
C THR A 167 6.18 5.56 -3.27
N LEU A 168 5.08 6.16 -2.84
CA LEU A 168 4.86 6.51 -1.44
C LEU A 168 3.98 5.46 -0.74
N PRO A 169 4.27 5.12 0.52
CA PRO A 169 3.37 4.28 1.31
C PRO A 169 2.19 5.10 1.80
N LEU A 170 1.00 4.52 1.74
CA LEU A 170 -0.23 5.07 2.27
C LEU A 170 -0.76 4.18 3.38
N ARG A 171 -1.43 4.81 4.36
CA ARG A 171 -2.21 4.10 5.37
C ARG A 171 -3.58 4.75 5.55
N MET A 172 -4.59 3.94 5.80
CA MET A 172 -5.92 4.41 6.19
C MET A 172 -6.35 3.73 7.47
N TYR A 173 -6.75 4.54 8.42
CA TYR A 173 -7.39 4.08 9.63
C TYR A 173 -8.90 4.16 9.47
N VAL A 174 -9.60 3.05 9.72
CA VAL A 174 -11.07 3.02 9.71
C VAL A 174 -11.57 2.80 11.15
N PRO A 175 -11.99 3.85 11.87
CA PRO A 175 -12.35 3.75 13.29
C PRO A 175 -13.46 2.74 13.57
N LYS A 176 -14.46 2.64 12.69
CA LYS A 176 -15.57 1.70 12.85
C LYS A 176 -15.18 0.24 12.66
N ALA A 177 -14.14 -0.03 11.88
CA ALA A 177 -13.62 -1.37 11.65
C ALA A 177 -12.45 -1.70 12.61
N LYS A 178 -11.91 -0.69 13.31
CA LYS A 178 -10.65 -0.77 14.08
C LYS A 178 -9.56 -1.45 13.26
N GLU A 179 -9.42 -1.00 12.02
CA GLU A 179 -8.56 -1.64 11.02
C GLU A 179 -7.66 -0.60 10.39
N MET A 180 -6.36 -0.91 10.36
CA MET A 180 -5.35 -0.19 9.62
C MET A 180 -5.10 -0.91 8.30
N ARG A 181 -5.23 -0.16 7.21
CA ARG A 181 -4.98 -0.62 5.85
C ARG A 181 -3.73 0.04 5.33
N TYR A 182 -2.82 -0.73 4.75
CA TYR A 182 -1.60 -0.20 4.13
C TYR A 182 -1.48 -0.64 2.68
N TRP A 183 -1.16 0.31 1.81
CA TRP A 183 -0.89 0.10 0.40
C TRP A 183 0.15 1.12 -0.06
N SER A 184 0.62 1.03 -1.29
CA SER A 184 1.51 2.03 -1.86
C SER A 184 0.97 2.57 -3.18
N GLY A 185 1.37 3.79 -3.50
CA GLY A 185 1.08 4.36 -4.79
C GLY A 185 1.99 5.52 -5.13
N THR A 186 2.15 5.74 -6.43
CA THR A 186 2.82 6.92 -6.96
C THR A 186 1.81 8.06 -6.94
N PRO A 187 2.07 9.15 -6.18
CA PRO A 187 1.18 10.31 -6.18
C PRO A 187 1.26 11.03 -7.52
N SER A 188 0.12 11.54 -7.97
CA SER A 188 0.02 12.59 -8.96
C SER A 188 -0.91 13.66 -8.41
N PHE A 189 -0.38 14.87 -8.30
CA PHE A 189 -1.06 15.95 -7.60
C PHE A 189 -1.21 17.15 -8.52
N ASP A 190 -2.47 17.53 -8.74
CA ASP A 190 -2.78 18.77 -9.43
C ASP A 190 -3.10 19.85 -8.38
N PRO A 191 -2.21 20.85 -8.20
CA PRO A 191 -2.44 21.93 -7.26
C PRO A 191 -3.51 22.91 -7.75
N GLN A 192 -4.01 22.80 -8.99
CA GLN A 192 -5.05 23.68 -9.50
C GLN A 192 -6.37 23.45 -8.77
N PRO A 193 -6.86 24.44 -8.03
CA PRO A 193 -8.13 24.28 -7.35
C PRO A 193 -9.30 24.38 -8.32
N THR A 194 -10.27 23.51 -8.12
CA THR A 194 -11.57 23.57 -8.81
C THR A 194 -12.53 24.39 -7.96
N THR A 195 -12.96 25.53 -8.51
CA THR A 195 -13.94 26.42 -7.89
C THR A 195 -15.32 26.17 -8.51
N THR A 196 -16.33 25.95 -7.66
CA THR A 196 -17.73 25.82 -8.10
C THR A 196 -18.59 26.75 -7.25
N VAL A 197 -19.56 27.42 -7.87
CA VAL A 197 -20.47 28.34 -7.19
C VAL A 197 -21.19 27.62 -6.04
N ASN A 198 -21.12 28.18 -4.83
CA ASN A 198 -21.66 27.62 -3.58
C ASN A 198 -21.01 26.31 -3.07
N ALA A 199 -19.81 25.97 -3.54
CA ALA A 199 -19.04 24.84 -3.02
C ALA A 199 -17.70 25.29 -2.44
N VAL A 200 -17.17 24.52 -1.49
CA VAL A 200 -15.79 24.68 -1.02
C VAL A 200 -14.84 24.37 -2.17
N GLU A 201 -13.80 25.17 -2.31
CA GLU A 201 -12.74 24.95 -3.29
C GLU A 201 -12.03 23.62 -3.02
N THR A 202 -11.75 22.83 -4.05
CA THR A 202 -11.16 21.48 -3.88
C THR A 202 -9.99 21.27 -4.81
N VAL A 203 -9.05 20.41 -4.40
CA VAL A 203 -7.96 19.89 -5.23
C VAL A 203 -8.03 18.37 -5.27
N GLN A 204 -7.37 17.76 -6.24
CA GLN A 204 -7.35 16.31 -6.41
C GLN A 204 -5.93 15.75 -6.30
N ALA A 205 -5.78 14.73 -5.47
CA ALA A 205 -4.58 13.91 -5.38
C ALA A 205 -4.90 12.50 -5.87
N ALA A 206 -4.40 12.14 -7.05
CA ALA A 206 -4.49 10.79 -7.58
C ALA A 206 -3.28 9.97 -7.11
N PHE A 207 -3.49 8.69 -6.84
CA PHE A 207 -2.43 7.75 -6.51
C PHE A 207 -2.56 6.55 -7.43
N ALA A 208 -1.55 6.33 -8.28
CA ALA A 208 -1.44 5.10 -9.04
C ALA A 208 -0.97 3.99 -8.10
N VAL A 209 -1.85 3.03 -7.79
CA VAL A 209 -1.57 1.97 -6.81
C VAL A 209 -0.50 1.03 -7.38
N GLN A 210 0.64 0.94 -6.70
CA GLN A 210 1.77 0.08 -7.09
C GLN A 210 1.75 -1.25 -6.34
N SER A 211 1.32 -1.25 -5.08
CA SER A 211 1.17 -2.48 -4.30
C SER A 211 0.11 -3.38 -4.93
N ARG A 212 0.49 -4.61 -5.26
CA ARG A 212 -0.43 -5.60 -5.83
C ARG A 212 -1.57 -5.96 -4.88
N ASP A 213 -1.25 -6.05 -3.59
CA ASP A 213 -2.17 -6.35 -2.51
C ASP A 213 -2.14 -5.26 -1.42
N MET A 214 -3.18 -5.21 -0.60
CA MET A 214 -3.28 -4.31 0.56
C MET A 214 -3.12 -5.15 1.82
N THR A 215 -2.30 -4.68 2.77
CA THR A 215 -2.15 -5.37 4.06
C THR A 215 -3.13 -4.81 5.08
N PHE A 216 -3.67 -5.71 5.91
CA PHE A 216 -4.72 -5.39 6.88
C PHE A 216 -4.23 -5.76 8.28
N TYR A 217 -4.34 -4.81 9.20
CA TYR A 217 -4.05 -5.04 10.61
C TYR A 217 -5.25 -4.60 11.42
N LYS A 218 -5.89 -5.54 12.09
CA LYS A 218 -6.92 -5.23 13.08
C LYS A 218 -6.22 -4.76 14.35
N ASP A 219 -6.76 -3.72 14.95
CA ASP A 219 -6.35 -3.27 16.27
C ASP A 219 -6.64 -4.43 17.24
N SER A 220 -5.61 -4.96 17.88
CA SER A 220 -5.79 -6.02 18.87
C SER A 220 -6.63 -5.41 20.00
N THR A 221 -7.90 -5.78 20.10
CA THR A 221 -8.60 -5.70 21.39
C THR A 221 -7.70 -6.43 22.37
N SER A 222 -7.08 -5.69 23.28
CA SER A 222 -6.52 -6.25 24.50
C SER A 222 -7.60 -7.13 25.11
N GLU A 223 -7.45 -8.46 25.04
CA GLU A 223 -8.11 -9.31 26.01
C GLU A 223 -7.63 -8.82 27.38
N PRO A 224 -8.53 -8.45 28.30
CA PRO A 224 -8.12 -8.32 29.68
C PRO A 224 -7.68 -9.72 30.12
N SER A 225 -6.39 -9.88 30.38
CA SER A 225 -5.87 -11.03 31.11
C SER A 225 -6.59 -11.10 32.47
N SER A 226 -7.32 -12.20 32.66
CA SER A 226 -7.64 -12.87 33.93
C SER A 226 -8.14 -12.02 35.11
#